data_AF-A0AAN8J2A2-F1
#
_entry.id   AF-A0AAN8J2A2-F1
#
_cell.length_a   1.000
_cell.length_b   1.000
_cell.length_c   1.000
_cell.angle_alpha   90.00
_cell.angle_beta   90.00
_cell.angle_gamma   90.00
#
_symmetry.space_group_name_H-M   'P 1'
#
loop_
_entity.id
_entity.type
_entity.pdbx_description
1 polymer ?
#
loop_
_entity_poly.entity_id
_entity_poly.type
_entity_poly.pdbx_seq_one_letter_code
_entity_poly.pdbx_strand_id
1 'polypeptide(L)'
;MTAAYGKPYIYDIEIFGILAKAMIDTGSVISIVPMGLLKRAQREGADLDKSVTVMNSTDNRPIFDASGNAMSFLKLIAANVRIQEAQWARVQLHVQDSPETLVLIGANALKALGIDVTLTRRGAINDESIASDTAAKVAKRCIIPPGAARTLLLSCQTKEGEQIFNSSDERIASGVCRISDNVASVSVRNRGSEPWVIREGEPIGEWSADNWYDPRTRDIPGDMLELNRAGELRQDKDFKPVIEAVEANRQIEVQIPRSRRSVRTDISTIDYRCPGAYELGEQSTPCHSVVQWSKIVDNPPLPDLMFKSIFELARAVTILRQTHVPAEWRAATIVDQSYITLSASSLGFAISFFRANCLHLAAYCRQSLVSSSSSERLPHPPRHTEDPFELASLVAEAQQWSYAHPWKQGLWRELPILKTLILLPSGFQEHVQNISSARQVAYAYTTPKEIRAEWLAGEWSAVILFSSTYYAPVLSWQPIWERIMGAVAR
;
A
#
# COMPACT_ATOMS: atom_id res chain seq x y z
N MET A 1 29.86 -18.06 13.32
CA MET A 1 30.01 -16.91 12.39
C MET A 1 30.15 -17.48 10.99
N THR A 2 29.15 -17.31 10.14
CA THR A 2 29.25 -17.61 8.71
C THR A 2 30.14 -16.56 8.04
N ALA A 3 31.14 -16.99 7.27
CA ALA A 3 32.00 -16.08 6.52
C ALA A 3 31.15 -15.27 5.52
N ALA A 4 31.42 -13.96 5.43
CA ALA A 4 30.77 -13.11 4.43
C ALA A 4 31.12 -13.62 3.02
N TYR A 5 30.09 -13.85 2.20
CA TYR A 5 30.25 -14.38 0.84
C TYR A 5 30.22 -13.21 -0.15
N GLY A 6 31.30 -13.03 -0.93
CA GLY A 6 31.44 -11.95 -1.91
C GLY A 6 32.45 -10.86 -1.53
N LYS A 7 32.88 -10.06 -2.51
CA LYS A 7 33.73 -8.87 -2.27
C LYS A 7 32.83 -7.66 -1.98
N PRO A 8 33.22 -6.76 -1.05
CA PRO A 8 32.44 -5.55 -0.79
C PRO A 8 32.38 -4.69 -2.06
N TYR A 9 31.19 -4.19 -2.37
CA TYR A 9 30.96 -3.30 -3.49
C TYR A 9 31.34 -1.88 -3.07
N ILE A 10 32.56 -1.45 -3.43
CA ILE A 10 33.09 -0.13 -3.11
C ILE A 10 33.14 0.70 -4.40
N TYR A 11 32.53 1.88 -4.36
CA TYR A 11 32.49 2.83 -5.46
C TYR A 11 33.10 4.17 -5.07
N ASP A 12 33.64 4.87 -6.06
CA ASP A 12 34.03 6.26 -5.90
C ASP A 12 32.79 7.15 -5.96
N ILE A 13 32.68 8.07 -5.00
CA ILE A 13 31.56 8.98 -4.84
C ILE A 13 32.05 10.42 -4.75
N GLU A 14 31.21 11.36 -5.14
CA GLU A 14 31.40 12.77 -4.84
C GLU A 14 30.47 13.18 -3.71
N ILE A 15 31.04 13.73 -2.65
CA ILE A 15 30.33 14.18 -1.46
C ILE A 15 31.10 15.33 -0.82
N PHE A 16 30.41 16.35 -0.31
CA PHE A 16 31.01 17.57 0.26
C PHE A 16 31.94 18.33 -0.71
N GLY A 17 31.83 18.11 -2.02
CA GLY A 17 32.73 18.69 -3.02
C GLY A 17 34.08 17.99 -3.13
N ILE A 18 34.26 16.81 -2.51
CA ILE A 18 35.46 15.98 -2.61
C ILE A 18 35.13 14.58 -3.14
N LEU A 19 36.13 13.90 -3.69
CA LEU A 19 36.04 12.49 -4.09
C LEU A 19 36.31 11.57 -2.90
N ALA A 20 35.38 10.69 -2.56
CA ALA A 20 35.48 9.72 -1.47
C ALA A 20 35.16 8.30 -1.94
N LYS A 21 35.37 7.31 -1.07
CA LYS A 21 34.94 5.93 -1.31
C LYS A 21 33.70 5.63 -0.49
N ALA A 22 32.77 4.89 -1.07
CA ALA A 22 31.59 4.40 -0.38
C ALA A 22 31.41 2.89 -0.58
N MET A 23 31.01 2.21 0.48
CA MET A 23 30.55 0.83 0.44
C MET A 23 29.04 0.79 0.32
N ILE A 24 28.54 0.02 -0.66
CA ILE A 24 27.12 -0.23 -0.84
C ILE A 24 26.73 -1.41 0.06
N ASP A 25 25.83 -1.16 1.02
CA ASP A 25 25.41 -2.15 1.99
C ASP A 25 23.88 -2.27 2.03
N THR A 26 23.36 -3.29 1.35
CA THR A 26 21.93 -3.61 1.35
C THR A 26 21.43 -4.14 2.68
N GLY A 27 22.33 -4.57 3.57
CA GLY A 27 22.01 -5.03 4.92
C GLY A 27 21.84 -3.90 5.92
N SER A 28 22.35 -2.70 5.61
CA SER A 28 22.15 -1.51 6.43
C SER A 28 20.92 -0.73 5.98
N VAL A 29 20.02 -0.43 6.91
CA VAL A 29 18.85 0.43 6.65
C VAL A 29 19.27 1.91 6.50
N ILE A 30 20.40 2.30 7.10
CA ILE A 30 20.86 3.68 7.18
C ILE A 30 22.19 3.89 6.45
N SER A 31 22.42 5.12 5.99
CA SER A 31 23.74 5.55 5.53
C SER A 31 24.51 6.19 6.67
N ILE A 32 25.82 5.94 6.72
CA ILE A 32 26.74 6.38 7.77
C ILE A 32 27.92 7.11 7.14
N VAL A 33 28.29 8.25 7.72
CA VAL A 33 29.48 9.02 7.34
C VAL A 33 30.45 9.12 8.52
N PRO A 34 31.71 8.69 8.36
CA PRO A 34 32.71 8.86 9.41
C PRO A 34 33.14 10.33 9.60
N MET A 35 33.41 10.72 10.84
CA MET A 35 33.97 12.02 11.18
C MET A 35 35.33 12.27 10.49
N GLY A 36 36.13 11.23 10.26
CA GLY A 36 37.39 11.32 9.52
C GLY A 36 37.23 11.87 8.11
N LEU A 37 36.13 11.54 7.42
CA LEU A 37 35.84 12.09 6.09
C LEU A 37 35.47 13.57 6.14
N LEU A 38 34.66 13.99 7.12
CA LEU A 38 34.30 15.41 7.31
C LEU A 38 35.54 16.26 7.60
N LYS A 39 36.43 15.78 8.48
CA LYS A 39 37.72 16.44 8.76
C LYS A 39 38.63 16.50 7.52
N ARG A 40 38.56 15.50 6.65
CA ARG A 40 39.31 15.49 5.39
C ARG A 40 38.76 16.54 4.42
N ALA A 41 37.44 16.55 4.21
CA ALA A 41 36.77 17.55 3.38
C ALA A 41 37.10 18.98 3.83
N GLN A 42 37.07 19.25 5.14
CA GLN A 42 37.44 20.56 5.67
C GLN A 42 38.89 20.95 5.36
N ARG A 43 39.85 20.01 5.50
CA ARG A 43 41.27 20.25 5.15
C ARG A 43 41.49 20.47 3.66
N GLU A 44 40.69 19.82 2.81
CA GLU A 44 40.69 19.98 1.36
C GLU A 44 39.94 21.24 0.89
N GLY A 45 39.47 22.08 1.82
CA GLY A 45 38.85 23.37 1.51
C GLY A 45 37.35 23.30 1.19
N ALA A 46 36.68 22.19 1.49
CA ALA A 46 35.24 22.07 1.32
C ALA A 46 34.49 23.04 2.25
N ASP A 47 33.55 23.79 1.67
CA ASP A 47 32.59 24.61 2.42
C ASP A 47 31.48 23.71 2.98
N LEU A 48 31.73 23.13 4.15
CA LEU A 48 30.80 22.22 4.82
C LEU A 48 29.51 22.92 5.27
N ASP A 49 29.56 24.23 5.55
CA ASP A 49 28.39 25.01 5.98
C ASP A 49 27.36 25.14 4.85
N LYS A 50 27.83 25.20 3.59
CA LYS A 50 26.94 25.16 2.41
C LYS A 50 26.60 23.75 1.95
N SER A 51 27.51 22.80 2.14
CA SER A 51 27.40 21.44 1.60
C SER A 51 26.58 20.49 2.47
N VAL A 52 26.37 20.85 3.74
CA VAL A 52 25.74 19.99 4.74
C VAL A 52 24.60 20.70 5.45
N THR A 53 23.47 20.01 5.61
CA THR A 53 22.38 20.46 6.48
C THR A 53 22.34 19.58 7.71
N VAL A 54 22.59 20.16 8.89
CA VAL A 54 22.39 19.45 10.16
C VAL A 54 20.89 19.32 10.41
N MET A 55 20.46 18.08 10.67
CA MET A 55 19.07 17.75 10.92
C MET A 55 18.86 17.61 12.43
N ASN A 56 17.76 18.15 12.96
CA ASN A 56 17.38 17.87 14.34
C ASN A 56 16.93 16.41 14.45
N SER A 57 17.55 15.62 15.32
CA SER A 57 17.16 14.22 15.55
C SER A 57 15.81 14.18 16.25
N THR A 58 14.73 13.99 15.49
CA THR A 58 13.36 13.89 16.03
C THR A 58 13.00 12.46 16.45
N ASP A 59 13.83 11.46 16.14
CA ASP A 59 13.56 10.05 16.40
C ASP A 59 14.66 9.47 17.30
N ASN A 60 14.34 9.23 18.57
CA ASN A 60 15.27 8.73 19.59
C ASN A 60 15.37 7.19 19.58
N ARG A 61 15.17 6.57 18.41
CA ARG A 61 15.16 5.11 18.28
C ARG A 61 16.60 4.59 18.30
N PRO A 62 16.92 3.59 19.14
CA PRO A 62 18.26 3.00 19.16
C PRO A 62 18.51 2.24 17.84
N ILE A 63 19.64 2.52 17.21
CA ILE A 63 20.11 1.83 16.01
C ILE A 63 21.10 0.76 16.46
N PHE A 64 21.00 -0.46 15.92
CA PHE A 64 21.85 -1.58 16.28
C PHE A 64 22.76 -1.99 15.13
N ASP A 65 23.98 -2.42 15.45
CA ASP A 65 24.88 -3.07 14.49
C ASP A 65 24.45 -4.52 14.19
N ALA A 66 25.11 -5.17 13.23
CA ALA A 66 24.84 -6.56 12.86
C ALA A 66 25.11 -7.58 13.97
N SER A 67 25.78 -7.18 15.06
CA SER A 67 26.03 -7.99 16.25
C SER A 67 25.03 -7.71 17.38
N GLY A 68 24.08 -6.79 17.16
CA GLY A 68 23.06 -6.41 18.14
C GLY A 68 23.51 -5.35 19.15
N ASN A 69 24.66 -4.71 18.97
CA ASN A 69 25.11 -3.63 19.85
C ASN A 69 24.47 -2.31 19.44
N ALA A 70 24.03 -1.51 20.42
CA ALA A 70 23.53 -0.17 20.16
C ALA A 70 24.67 0.74 19.66
N MET A 71 24.45 1.38 18.52
CA MET A 71 25.37 2.36 17.94
C MET A 71 25.00 3.77 18.39
N SER A 72 26.03 4.59 18.65
CA SER A 72 25.88 6.01 18.91
C SER A 72 26.35 6.84 17.71
N PHE A 73 25.58 7.88 17.39
CA PHE A 73 25.90 8.81 16.32
C PHE A 73 25.96 10.23 16.88
N LEU A 74 26.91 11.02 16.38
CA LEU A 74 27.13 12.39 16.83
C LEU A 74 25.99 13.30 16.38
N LYS A 75 25.60 13.19 15.10
CA LYS A 75 24.58 14.02 14.45
C LYS A 75 23.96 13.29 13.26
N LEU A 76 22.77 13.74 12.86
CA LEU A 76 22.17 13.42 11.57
C LEU A 76 22.40 14.60 10.62
N ILE A 77 22.87 14.32 9.41
CA ILE A 77 23.09 15.34 8.39
C ILE A 77 22.44 14.94 7.06
N ALA A 78 22.16 15.92 6.21
CA ALA A 78 21.81 15.70 4.81
C ALA A 78 22.85 16.34 3.90
N ALA A 79 23.32 15.60 2.90
CA ALA A 79 24.30 16.07 1.92
C ALA A 79 24.00 15.54 0.52
N ASN A 80 24.47 16.26 -0.50
CA ASN A 80 24.39 15.79 -1.88
C ASN A 80 25.49 14.76 -2.13
N VAL A 81 25.10 13.60 -2.64
CA VAL A 81 25.97 12.48 -2.98
C VAL A 81 25.75 12.12 -4.44
N ARG A 82 26.84 11.89 -5.16
CA ARG A 82 26.82 11.34 -6.52
C ARG A 82 27.71 10.12 -6.59
N ILE A 83 27.22 9.06 -7.23
CA ILE A 83 28.00 7.85 -7.52
C ILE A 83 28.32 7.89 -9.01
N GLN A 84 29.61 7.90 -9.37
CA GLN A 84 30.06 7.98 -10.77
C GLN A 84 29.37 9.12 -11.57
N GLU A 85 28.92 8.85 -12.80
CA GLU A 85 28.22 9.79 -13.69
C GLU A 85 26.70 9.88 -13.41
N ALA A 86 26.21 9.28 -12.32
CA ALA A 86 24.79 9.31 -11.97
C ALA A 86 24.30 10.71 -11.56
N GLN A 87 22.99 10.87 -11.46
CA GLN A 87 22.39 12.11 -10.94
C GLN A 87 22.72 12.31 -9.45
N TRP A 88 22.81 13.57 -9.04
CA TRP A 88 22.97 13.94 -7.63
C TRP A 88 21.73 13.56 -6.82
N ALA A 89 21.94 12.88 -5.70
CA ALA A 89 20.89 12.59 -4.74
C ALA A 89 21.18 13.25 -3.39
N ARG A 90 20.15 13.80 -2.75
CA ARG A 90 20.27 14.33 -1.39
C ARG A 90 20.03 13.22 -0.38
N VAL A 91 21.07 12.81 0.32
CA VAL A 91 21.09 11.62 1.18
C VAL A 91 21.20 12.02 2.65
N GLN A 92 20.41 11.36 3.51
CA GLN A 92 20.54 11.46 4.97
C GLN A 92 21.62 10.50 5.48
N LEU A 93 22.55 11.02 6.28
CA LEU A 93 23.75 10.34 6.75
C LEU A 93 23.90 10.51 8.27
N HIS A 94 24.13 9.41 8.97
CA HIS A 94 24.45 9.42 10.39
C HIS A 94 25.95 9.62 10.58
N VAL A 95 26.35 10.64 11.34
CA VAL A 95 27.75 10.95 11.59
C VAL A 95 28.28 10.05 12.70
N GLN A 96 29.21 9.16 12.36
CA GLN A 96 29.88 8.28 13.32
C GLN A 96 31.21 8.88 13.77
N ASP A 97 31.50 8.79 15.06
CA ASP A 97 32.80 9.18 15.60
C ASP A 97 33.86 8.12 15.29
N SER A 98 34.42 8.18 14.08
CA SER A 98 35.45 7.27 13.59
C SER A 98 36.48 8.04 12.77
N PRO A 99 37.78 7.72 12.87
CA PRO A 99 38.84 8.34 12.06
C PRO A 99 38.85 7.85 10.60
N GLU A 100 38.03 6.85 10.26
CA GLU A 100 37.95 6.29 8.91
C GLU A 100 37.38 7.29 7.90
N THR A 101 37.43 6.93 6.60
CA THR A 101 36.95 7.79 5.51
C THR A 101 36.00 7.09 4.54
N LEU A 102 35.70 5.81 4.76
CA LEU A 102 34.78 5.04 3.94
C LEU A 102 33.33 5.35 4.34
N VAL A 103 32.53 5.85 3.41
CA VAL A 103 31.10 6.08 3.63
C VAL A 103 30.35 4.75 3.51
N LEU A 104 29.36 4.51 4.34
CA LEU A 104 28.44 3.40 4.17
C LEU A 104 27.13 3.92 3.60
N ILE A 105 26.71 3.38 2.45
CA ILE A 105 25.45 3.72 1.79
C ILE A 105 24.46 2.59 2.04
N GLY A 106 23.44 2.89 2.86
CA GLY A 106 22.38 1.94 3.21
C GLY A 106 21.19 2.00 2.26
N ALA A 107 20.23 1.12 2.52
CA ALA A 107 18.99 0.98 1.75
C ALA A 107 18.18 2.28 1.64
N ASN A 108 18.30 3.21 2.60
CA ASN A 108 17.65 4.52 2.55
C ASN A 108 18.08 5.39 1.36
N ALA A 109 19.24 5.10 0.75
CA ALA A 109 19.84 5.94 -0.29
C ALA A 109 19.92 5.27 -1.68
N LEU A 110 19.80 3.93 -1.76
CA LEU A 110 20.07 3.16 -2.99
C LEU A 110 19.19 3.61 -4.17
N LYS A 111 17.87 3.66 -3.97
CA LYS A 111 16.93 4.06 -5.03
C LYS A 111 17.16 5.50 -5.50
N ALA A 112 17.44 6.41 -4.57
CA ALA A 112 17.68 7.81 -4.91
C ALA A 112 18.99 8.00 -5.69
N LEU A 113 19.97 7.14 -5.44
CA LEU A 113 21.24 7.10 -6.16
C LEU A 113 21.20 6.25 -7.44
N GLY A 114 20.03 5.72 -7.83
CA GLY A 114 19.87 4.91 -9.03
C GLY A 114 20.55 3.55 -8.97
N ILE A 115 20.74 2.98 -7.78
CA ILE A 115 21.35 1.66 -7.59
C ILE A 115 20.25 0.60 -7.57
N ASP A 116 20.29 -0.30 -8.56
CA ASP A 116 19.49 -1.52 -8.60
C ASP A 116 20.35 -2.75 -8.31
N VAL A 117 19.85 -3.65 -7.46
CA VAL A 117 20.54 -4.90 -7.10
C VAL A 117 19.96 -6.04 -7.91
N THR A 118 20.75 -6.57 -8.85
CA THR A 118 20.33 -7.67 -9.73
C THR A 118 21.10 -8.94 -9.38
N LEU A 119 20.39 -10.02 -9.05
CA LEU A 119 20.99 -11.32 -8.76
C LEU A 119 21.01 -12.15 -10.05
N THR A 120 22.17 -12.18 -10.72
CA THR A 120 22.42 -13.02 -11.89
C THR A 120 23.09 -14.33 -11.48
N ARG A 121 22.64 -15.47 -12.02
CA ARG A 121 23.25 -16.78 -11.75
C ARG A 121 24.21 -17.14 -12.89
N ARG A 122 25.51 -17.18 -12.62
CA ARG A 122 26.51 -17.69 -13.58
C ARG A 122 26.46 -19.22 -13.66
N GLY A 123 25.90 -19.72 -14.76
CA GLY A 123 26.38 -20.90 -15.50
C GLY A 123 25.80 -22.27 -15.15
N ALA A 124 24.96 -22.79 -16.05
CA ALA A 124 25.05 -24.16 -16.55
C ALA A 124 24.76 -24.12 -18.05
N ILE A 125 25.81 -23.96 -18.86
CA ILE A 125 25.79 -24.24 -20.30
C ILE A 125 25.93 -25.74 -20.42
N ASN A 126 24.98 -26.38 -21.10
CA ASN A 126 25.21 -27.59 -21.89
C ASN A 126 24.21 -27.54 -23.05
N ASP A 127 24.76 -27.40 -24.26
CA ASP A 127 24.08 -27.71 -25.52
C ASP A 127 23.73 -29.21 -25.53
N GLU A 128 22.50 -29.56 -25.91
CA GLU A 128 22.21 -30.38 -27.10
C GLU A 128 20.71 -30.73 -27.24
N SER A 129 20.22 -30.47 -28.46
CA SER A 129 19.09 -31.10 -29.17
C SER A 129 17.63 -30.71 -28.83
N ILE A 130 16.97 -30.26 -29.90
CA ILE A 130 15.63 -29.72 -30.02
C ILE A 130 14.59 -30.85 -30.06
N ALA A 131 13.75 -30.92 -29.04
CA ALA A 131 12.36 -31.36 -29.14
C ALA A 131 11.55 -30.36 -28.29
N SER A 132 10.53 -29.73 -28.86
CA SER A 132 9.79 -28.65 -28.20
C SER A 132 8.96 -29.19 -27.03
N ASP A 133 9.60 -29.36 -25.88
CA ASP A 133 8.94 -29.62 -24.61
C ASP A 133 8.29 -28.30 -24.16
N THR A 134 7.00 -28.14 -24.49
CA THR A 134 6.19 -26.99 -24.09
C THR A 134 5.84 -27.04 -22.59
N ALA A 135 6.20 -28.11 -21.87
CA ALA A 135 5.87 -28.24 -20.45
C ALA A 135 6.64 -27.23 -19.59
N ALA A 136 5.90 -26.43 -18.82
CA ALA A 136 6.44 -25.55 -17.81
C ALA A 136 6.68 -26.33 -16.51
N LYS A 137 7.96 -26.61 -16.23
CA LYS A 137 8.38 -27.45 -15.09
C LYS A 137 8.98 -26.62 -13.97
N VAL A 138 8.83 -27.07 -12.73
CA VAL A 138 9.34 -26.34 -11.56
C VAL A 138 10.86 -26.44 -11.46
N ALA A 139 11.56 -25.31 -11.46
CA ALA A 139 13.02 -25.25 -11.48
C ALA A 139 13.70 -25.64 -10.16
N LYS A 140 12.96 -25.61 -9.03
CA LYS A 140 13.48 -26.03 -7.72
C LYS A 140 12.35 -26.44 -6.79
N ARG A 141 12.57 -27.51 -6.02
CA ARG A 141 11.63 -27.97 -4.98
C ARG A 141 11.21 -26.83 -4.07
N CYS A 142 9.91 -26.71 -3.85
CA CYS A 142 9.29 -25.67 -3.06
C CYS A 142 8.27 -26.27 -2.10
N ILE A 143 8.30 -25.84 -0.84
CA ILE A 143 7.21 -26.10 0.12
C ILE A 143 6.53 -24.78 0.37
N ILE A 144 5.21 -24.77 0.23
CA ILE A 144 4.36 -23.60 0.45
C ILE A 144 3.43 -23.95 1.61
N PRO A 145 3.63 -23.34 2.79
CA PRO A 145 2.73 -23.54 3.92
C PRO A 145 1.28 -23.17 3.59
N PRO A 146 0.29 -23.69 4.33
CA PRO A 146 -1.12 -23.29 4.19
C PRO A 146 -1.28 -21.76 4.24
N GLY A 147 -2.01 -21.19 3.29
CA GLY A 147 -2.28 -19.74 3.21
C GLY A 147 -1.12 -18.87 2.69
N ALA A 148 0.08 -19.40 2.56
CA ALA A 148 1.25 -18.66 2.09
C ALA A 148 1.23 -18.47 0.57
N ALA A 149 1.75 -17.31 0.13
CA ALA A 149 2.07 -17.06 -1.27
C ALA A 149 3.57 -17.16 -1.47
N ARG A 150 3.98 -17.67 -2.63
CA ARG A 150 5.39 -17.80 -2.99
C ARG A 150 5.55 -17.63 -4.49
N THR A 151 6.72 -17.16 -4.91
CA THR A 151 7.08 -17.15 -6.32
C THR A 151 7.73 -18.49 -6.66
N LEU A 152 7.15 -19.22 -7.61
CA LEU A 152 7.78 -20.37 -8.25
C LEU A 152 8.60 -19.91 -9.45
N LEU A 153 9.70 -20.61 -9.68
CA LEU A 153 10.50 -20.47 -10.87
C LEU A 153 10.19 -21.66 -11.76
N LEU A 154 9.79 -21.38 -12.99
CA LEU A 154 9.46 -22.37 -14.00
C LEU A 154 10.58 -22.42 -15.03
N SER A 155 11.15 -23.58 -15.27
CA SER A 155 12.08 -23.81 -16.37
C SER A 155 11.32 -23.79 -17.69
N CYS A 156 11.90 -23.10 -18.67
CA CYS A 156 11.36 -22.95 -20.00
C CYS A 156 12.49 -23.25 -21.01
N GLN A 157 12.22 -24.08 -22.02
CA GLN A 157 13.17 -24.37 -23.09
C GLN A 157 12.91 -23.53 -24.36
N THR A 158 11.99 -22.57 -24.31
CA THR A 158 11.60 -21.74 -25.45
C THR A 158 12.33 -20.39 -25.45
N LYS A 159 12.14 -19.60 -26.51
CA LYS A 159 12.87 -18.33 -26.74
C LYS A 159 12.63 -17.31 -25.63
N GLU A 160 13.68 -16.57 -25.28
CA GLU A 160 13.60 -15.41 -24.39
C GLU A 160 12.59 -14.37 -24.91
N GLY A 161 11.87 -13.73 -24.00
CA GLY A 161 10.82 -12.77 -24.33
C GLY A 161 9.53 -13.02 -23.57
N GLU A 162 8.46 -12.38 -24.02
CA GLU A 162 7.13 -12.54 -23.42
C GLU A 162 6.44 -13.76 -24.01
N GLN A 163 6.01 -14.69 -23.16
CA GLN A 163 5.23 -15.86 -23.55
C GLN A 163 4.07 -16.10 -22.59
N ILE A 164 3.07 -16.83 -23.08
CA ILE A 164 1.88 -17.15 -22.30
C ILE A 164 2.16 -18.43 -21.52
N PHE A 165 2.05 -18.34 -20.20
CA PHE A 165 2.00 -19.48 -19.30
C PHE A 165 0.54 -19.91 -19.09
N ASN A 166 0.23 -21.15 -19.47
CA ASN A 166 -1.06 -21.78 -19.21
C ASN A 166 -0.93 -22.74 -18.04
N SER A 167 -1.46 -22.36 -16.88
CA SER A 167 -1.43 -23.21 -15.68
C SER A 167 -2.29 -24.46 -15.83
N SER A 168 -1.80 -25.59 -15.33
CA SER A 168 -2.60 -26.81 -15.16
C SER A 168 -3.18 -26.96 -13.74
N ASP A 169 -2.88 -26.04 -12.82
CA ASP A 169 -3.30 -26.07 -11.42
C ASP A 169 -4.01 -24.76 -11.01
N GLU A 170 -5.21 -24.88 -10.44
CA GLU A 170 -6.06 -23.74 -10.05
C GLU A 170 -5.44 -22.80 -9.00
N ARG A 171 -4.40 -23.27 -8.28
CA ARG A 171 -3.65 -22.45 -7.29
C ARG A 171 -2.63 -21.52 -7.94
N ILE A 172 -2.47 -21.61 -9.25
CA ILE A 172 -1.51 -20.88 -10.08
C ILE A 172 -2.28 -20.20 -11.21
N ALA A 173 -2.14 -18.88 -11.35
CA ALA A 173 -2.79 -18.15 -12.43
C ALA A 173 -2.03 -18.31 -13.76
N SER A 174 -2.76 -18.54 -14.85
CA SER A 174 -2.24 -18.37 -16.21
C SER A 174 -1.98 -16.89 -16.49
N GLY A 175 -1.01 -16.57 -17.34
CA GLY A 175 -0.69 -15.18 -17.66
C GLY A 175 0.52 -15.01 -18.57
N VAL A 176 0.79 -13.76 -18.94
CA VAL A 176 1.99 -13.42 -19.71
C VAL A 176 3.18 -13.35 -18.76
N CYS A 177 4.17 -14.20 -19.02
CA CYS A 177 5.43 -14.21 -18.28
C CYS A 177 6.56 -13.74 -19.19
N ARG A 178 7.42 -12.89 -18.65
CA ARG A 178 8.70 -12.61 -19.28
C ARG A 178 9.66 -13.74 -18.94
N ILE A 179 10.06 -14.50 -19.94
CA ILE A 179 11.11 -15.51 -19.87
C ILE A 179 12.43 -14.79 -20.05
N SER A 180 13.28 -14.88 -19.03
CA SER A 180 14.66 -14.39 -19.03
C SER A 180 15.55 -15.50 -18.48
N ASP A 181 16.66 -15.80 -19.16
CA ASP A 181 17.57 -16.90 -18.78
C ASP A 181 16.86 -18.27 -18.68
N ASN A 182 15.96 -18.59 -19.63
CA ASN A 182 15.20 -19.85 -19.67
C ASN A 182 14.33 -20.12 -18.41
N VAL A 183 14.02 -19.09 -17.63
CA VAL A 183 13.18 -19.20 -16.44
C VAL A 183 12.12 -18.10 -16.44
N ALA A 184 10.92 -18.46 -15.99
CA ALA A 184 9.85 -17.52 -15.75
C ALA A 184 9.37 -17.62 -14.30
N SER A 185 9.02 -16.48 -13.72
CA SER A 185 8.49 -16.43 -12.35
C SER A 185 6.97 -16.40 -12.36
N VAL A 186 6.36 -17.27 -11.56
CA VAL A 186 4.90 -17.33 -11.40
C VAL A 186 4.55 -17.29 -9.93
N SER A 187 3.65 -16.39 -9.56
CA SER A 187 3.15 -16.27 -8.20
C SER A 187 2.11 -17.34 -7.93
N VAL A 188 2.32 -18.11 -6.87
CA VAL A 188 1.41 -19.17 -6.44
C VAL A 188 0.95 -18.91 -5.02
N ARG A 189 -0.26 -19.36 -4.71
CA ARG A 189 -0.81 -19.26 -3.36
C ARG A 189 -1.35 -20.62 -2.94
N ASN A 190 -0.84 -21.16 -1.84
CA ASN A 190 -1.43 -22.37 -1.28
C ASN A 190 -2.75 -22.01 -0.58
N ARG A 191 -3.87 -22.35 -1.22
CA ARG A 191 -5.23 -22.16 -0.70
C ARG A 191 -5.74 -23.35 0.11
N GLY A 192 -4.95 -24.42 0.23
CA GLY A 192 -5.29 -25.61 1.01
C GLY A 192 -4.95 -25.47 2.49
N SER A 193 -5.52 -26.35 3.32
CA SER A 193 -5.22 -26.46 4.76
C SER A 193 -3.91 -27.17 5.07
N GLU A 194 -3.32 -27.86 4.09
CA GLU A 194 -2.08 -28.64 4.23
C GLU A 194 -0.90 -28.01 3.47
N PRO A 195 0.36 -28.21 3.91
CA PRO A 195 1.54 -27.74 3.19
C PRO A 195 1.59 -28.32 1.77
N TRP A 196 1.71 -27.44 0.78
CA TRP A 196 1.82 -27.85 -0.61
C TRP A 196 3.29 -28.04 -0.96
N VAL A 197 3.67 -29.29 -1.27
CA VAL A 197 5.02 -29.66 -1.69
C VAL A 197 5.03 -29.81 -3.20
N ILE A 198 5.78 -28.94 -3.87
CA ILE A 198 5.98 -28.95 -5.31
C ILE A 198 7.42 -29.40 -5.58
N ARG A 199 7.58 -30.46 -6.37
CA ARG A 199 8.87 -31.09 -6.62
C ARG A 199 9.61 -30.40 -7.76
N GLU A 200 10.94 -30.49 -7.73
CA GLU A 200 11.76 -30.08 -8.87
C GLU A 200 11.45 -30.95 -10.08
N GLY A 201 11.27 -30.34 -11.26
CA GLY A 201 10.89 -31.01 -12.50
C GLY A 201 9.40 -31.31 -12.65
N GLU A 202 8.56 -31.01 -11.65
CA GLU A 202 7.12 -31.24 -11.71
C GLU A 202 6.47 -30.30 -12.76
N PRO A 203 5.72 -30.83 -13.75
CA PRO A 203 5.02 -30.01 -14.74
C PRO A 203 3.78 -29.36 -14.11
N ILE A 204 3.69 -28.04 -14.18
CA ILE A 204 2.60 -27.27 -13.57
C ILE A 204 1.85 -26.38 -14.58
N GLY A 205 2.13 -26.58 -15.87
CA GLY A 205 1.47 -25.90 -16.97
C GLY A 205 2.23 -26.07 -18.28
N GLU A 206 1.85 -25.27 -19.27
CA GLU A 206 2.43 -25.28 -20.62
C GLU A 206 2.76 -23.86 -21.09
N TRP A 207 3.85 -23.73 -21.85
CA TRP A 207 4.26 -22.53 -22.54
C TRP A 207 3.61 -22.47 -23.91
N SER A 208 2.93 -21.36 -24.21
CA SER A 208 2.44 -21.06 -25.55
C SER A 208 3.22 -19.92 -26.19
N ALA A 209 3.55 -20.11 -27.47
CA ALA A 209 4.13 -19.10 -28.34
C ALA A 209 3.06 -18.24 -29.05
N ASP A 210 1.80 -18.33 -28.62
CA ASP A 210 0.72 -17.49 -29.17
C ASP A 210 1.06 -16.01 -29.01
N ASN A 211 0.83 -15.24 -30.08
CA ASN A 211 1.06 -13.81 -30.06
C ASN A 211 0.08 -13.14 -29.08
N TRP A 212 0.63 -12.55 -28.02
CA TRP A 212 -0.09 -11.66 -27.14
C TRP A 212 -0.07 -10.23 -27.71
N TYR A 213 -1.26 -9.65 -27.90
CA TYR A 213 -1.40 -8.27 -28.40
C TYR A 213 -1.61 -7.33 -27.22
N ASP A 214 -0.71 -6.36 -27.01
CA ASP A 214 -0.95 -5.25 -26.08
C ASP A 214 -1.99 -4.30 -26.70
N PRO A 215 -3.20 -4.16 -26.11
CA PRO A 215 -4.25 -3.32 -26.67
C PRO A 215 -3.95 -1.82 -26.60
N ARG A 216 -2.79 -1.40 -26.05
CA ARG A 216 -2.41 0.00 -25.85
C ARG A 216 -1.36 0.53 -26.83
N THR A 217 -0.68 -0.32 -27.60
CA THR A 217 0.55 0.09 -28.30
C THR A 217 0.54 -0.04 -29.83
N ARG A 218 -0.51 -0.58 -30.45
CA ARG A 218 -0.74 -0.50 -31.91
C ARG A 218 -2.17 -0.93 -32.23
N ASP A 219 -2.76 -0.30 -33.24
CA ASP A 219 -3.99 -0.80 -33.88
C ASP A 219 -3.78 -2.28 -34.23
N ILE A 220 -4.62 -3.13 -33.63
CA ILE A 220 -4.69 -4.54 -33.97
C ILE A 220 -5.10 -4.59 -35.46
N PRO A 221 -4.33 -5.21 -36.35
CA PRO A 221 -4.78 -5.46 -37.71
C PRO A 221 -5.94 -6.45 -37.62
N GLY A 222 -7.15 -5.91 -37.71
CA GLY A 222 -8.39 -6.66 -37.67
C GLY A 222 -9.17 -6.45 -38.95
N ASP A 223 -8.54 -6.58 -40.11
CA ASP A 223 -9.29 -7.07 -41.27
C ASP A 223 -9.41 -8.59 -41.11
N MET A 224 -10.49 -8.98 -40.46
CA MET A 224 -11.37 -9.93 -41.11
C MET A 224 -12.56 -9.12 -41.63
N LEU A 225 -12.58 -8.93 -42.95
CA LEU A 225 -13.56 -8.26 -43.83
C LEU A 225 -13.22 -6.81 -44.25
N GLU A 226 -12.41 -6.72 -45.31
CA GLU A 226 -12.14 -5.52 -46.10
C GLU A 226 -13.41 -4.72 -46.48
N LEU A 227 -13.36 -3.39 -46.34
CA LEU A 227 -14.09 -2.46 -47.23
C LEU A 227 -13.30 -1.15 -47.38
N ASN A 228 -12.76 -0.97 -48.58
CA ASN A 228 -12.14 0.23 -49.13
C ASN A 228 -12.79 1.56 -48.68
N ARG A 229 -11.99 2.55 -48.25
CA ARG A 229 -11.80 3.81 -48.99
C ARG A 229 -10.83 4.81 -48.31
N ALA A 230 -9.87 5.22 -49.14
CA ALA A 230 -9.10 6.46 -49.20
C ALA A 230 -9.40 7.61 -48.21
N GLY A 231 -8.31 8.14 -47.66
CA GLY A 231 -8.23 9.49 -47.11
C GLY A 231 -6.92 9.68 -46.34
N GLU A 232 -5.94 10.34 -46.96
CA GLU A 232 -4.63 10.66 -46.36
C GLU A 232 -4.78 11.28 -44.96
N LEU A 233 -4.12 10.68 -43.97
CA LEU A 233 -4.04 11.20 -42.61
C LEU A 233 -3.23 12.50 -42.61
N ARG A 234 -3.91 13.61 -42.31
CA ARG A 234 -3.27 14.88 -41.93
C ARG A 234 -2.37 14.64 -40.72
N GLN A 235 -1.08 14.92 -40.90
CA GLN A 235 -0.14 15.08 -39.80
C GLN A 235 -0.48 16.36 -39.04
N ASP A 236 -1.14 16.25 -37.89
CA ASP A 236 -1.18 17.35 -36.94
C ASP A 236 -0.06 17.19 -35.91
N LYS A 237 0.96 18.04 -36.04
CA LYS A 237 2.08 18.18 -35.12
C LYS A 237 1.81 19.38 -34.21
N ASP A 238 1.07 19.19 -33.12
CA ASP A 238 1.32 19.98 -31.91
C ASP A 238 0.61 19.40 -30.67
N PHE A 239 1.38 18.66 -29.85
CA PHE A 239 0.94 18.23 -28.51
C PHE A 239 1.26 19.27 -27.42
N LYS A 240 1.92 20.39 -27.77
CA LYS A 240 2.23 21.48 -26.84
C LYS A 240 1.03 22.04 -26.09
N PRO A 241 -0.13 22.35 -26.72
CA PRO A 241 -1.24 22.96 -25.99
C PRO A 241 -1.87 21.98 -24.97
N VAL A 242 -1.76 20.67 -25.18
CA VAL A 242 -2.26 19.65 -24.24
C VAL A 242 -1.30 19.49 -23.06
N ILE A 243 0.02 19.53 -23.31
CA ILE A 243 1.03 19.50 -22.25
C ILE A 243 0.97 20.80 -21.42
N GLU A 244 0.83 21.96 -22.06
CA GLU A 244 0.64 23.24 -21.38
C GLU A 244 -0.65 23.28 -20.55
N ALA A 245 -1.76 22.67 -21.01
CA ALA A 245 -2.98 22.54 -20.23
C ALA A 245 -2.81 21.62 -19.00
N VAL A 246 -2.00 20.56 -19.11
CA VAL A 246 -1.68 19.64 -18.00
C VAL A 246 -0.71 20.29 -17.01
N GLU A 247 0.24 21.09 -17.47
CA GLU A 247 1.18 21.84 -16.64
C GLU A 247 0.51 23.03 -15.94
N ALA A 248 -0.42 23.73 -16.62
CA ALA A 248 -1.25 24.76 -16.01
C ALA A 248 -2.19 24.20 -14.93
N ASN A 249 -2.75 23.00 -15.14
CA ASN A 249 -3.57 22.31 -14.14
C ASN A 249 -2.75 21.71 -12.99
N ARG A 250 -1.44 21.50 -13.16
CA ARG A 250 -0.51 21.12 -12.08
C ARG A 250 -0.15 22.27 -11.13
N GLN A 251 -0.38 23.52 -11.54
CA GLN A 251 -0.20 24.69 -10.65
C GLN A 251 -1.41 24.97 -9.77
N ILE A 252 -2.53 24.27 -9.97
CA ILE A 252 -3.56 24.17 -8.94
C ILE A 252 -3.08 23.10 -7.96
N GLU A 253 -2.05 23.45 -7.16
CA GLU A 253 -2.06 22.99 -5.79
C GLU A 253 -3.42 23.42 -5.25
N VAL A 254 -4.35 22.47 -5.09
CA VAL A 254 -5.29 22.61 -4.00
C VAL A 254 -4.39 22.69 -2.78
N GLN A 255 -4.06 23.91 -2.36
CA GLN A 255 -3.41 24.19 -1.11
C GLN A 255 -4.39 23.75 -0.03
N ILE A 256 -4.44 22.45 0.25
CA ILE A 256 -4.90 21.97 1.55
C ILE A 256 -3.84 22.55 2.48
N PRO A 257 -4.19 23.51 3.35
CA PRO A 257 -3.20 24.15 4.20
C PRO A 257 -2.42 23.06 4.94
N ARG A 258 -1.09 23.08 4.83
CA ARG A 258 -0.18 22.12 5.49
C ARG A 258 -0.38 22.03 7.03
N SER A 259 -1.23 22.87 7.61
CA SER A 259 -1.46 23.06 9.04
C SER A 259 -2.64 22.28 9.64
N ARG A 260 -3.43 21.54 8.86
CA ARG A 260 -4.57 20.78 9.41
C ARG A 260 -4.49 19.31 9.02
N ARG A 261 -3.61 18.55 9.69
CA ARG A 261 -3.74 17.09 9.77
C ARG A 261 -4.46 16.71 11.05
N SER A 262 -5.09 15.55 11.07
CA SER A 262 -5.63 14.98 12.31
C SER A 262 -4.50 14.80 13.33
N VAL A 263 -4.69 15.28 14.57
CA VAL A 263 -3.63 15.30 15.60
C VAL A 263 -4.18 14.93 16.96
N ARG A 264 -3.34 14.26 17.76
CA ARG A 264 -3.74 13.67 19.06
C ARG A 264 -4.18 14.70 20.11
N THR A 265 -3.82 15.95 19.94
CA THR A 265 -4.11 17.05 20.89
C THR A 265 -5.32 17.88 20.49
N ASP A 266 -5.82 17.76 19.26
CA ASP A 266 -6.96 18.52 18.77
C ASP A 266 -8.23 17.70 18.87
N ILE A 267 -9.12 18.13 19.76
CA ILE A 267 -10.40 17.49 20.06
C ILE A 267 -11.38 17.45 18.90
N SER A 268 -11.20 18.33 17.90
CA SER A 268 -11.99 18.31 16.69
C SER A 268 -11.65 17.15 15.76
N THR A 269 -10.59 16.37 16.07
CA THR A 269 -10.06 15.33 15.22
C THR A 269 -10.28 13.90 15.75
N ILE A 270 -10.46 12.92 14.86
CA ILE A 270 -10.64 11.51 15.24
C ILE A 270 -9.41 10.84 15.85
N ASP A 271 -8.21 11.45 15.76
CA ASP A 271 -7.01 10.96 16.46
C ASP A 271 -6.86 11.54 17.87
N TYR A 272 -7.74 12.46 18.30
CA TYR A 272 -7.73 13.03 19.63
C TYR A 272 -7.60 11.95 20.71
N ARG A 273 -6.73 12.20 21.69
CA ARG A 273 -6.54 11.34 22.85
C ARG A 273 -6.88 12.13 24.10
N CYS A 274 -7.79 11.57 24.90
CA CYS A 274 -8.16 12.15 26.20
C CYS A 274 -6.91 12.25 27.10
N PRO A 275 -6.62 13.42 27.71
CA PRO A 275 -5.50 13.58 28.64
C PRO A 275 -5.72 12.89 29.99
N GLY A 276 -6.93 12.39 30.27
CA GLY A 276 -7.24 11.64 31.48
C GLY A 276 -7.77 12.47 32.66
N ALA A 277 -7.62 13.79 32.61
CA ALA A 277 -8.20 14.72 33.57
C ALA A 277 -8.90 15.86 32.82
N TYR A 278 -10.10 16.21 33.26
CA TYR A 278 -10.92 17.30 32.73
C TYR A 278 -10.90 18.46 33.72
N GLU A 279 -10.38 19.61 33.29
CA GLU A 279 -10.26 20.80 34.11
C GLU A 279 -11.46 21.74 33.86
N LEU A 280 -12.16 22.10 34.93
CA LEU A 280 -13.23 23.09 34.91
C LEU A 280 -12.94 24.16 35.97
N GLY A 281 -12.30 25.25 35.56
CA GLY A 281 -11.79 26.26 36.50
C GLY A 281 -10.64 25.70 37.34
N GLU A 282 -10.74 25.79 38.67
CA GLU A 282 -9.74 25.25 39.60
C GLU A 282 -9.96 23.76 39.95
N GLN A 283 -11.03 23.14 39.46
CA GLN A 283 -11.35 21.74 39.75
C GLN A 283 -10.87 20.82 38.63
N SER A 284 -10.09 19.81 38.99
CA SER A 284 -9.66 18.73 38.09
C SER A 284 -10.45 17.46 38.38
N THR A 285 -11.23 17.00 37.40
CA THR A 285 -12.06 15.78 37.50
C THR A 285 -11.45 14.68 36.62
N PRO A 286 -11.27 13.44 37.10
CA PRO A 286 -10.75 12.35 36.27
C PRO A 286 -11.70 12.05 35.10
N CYS A 287 -11.14 11.96 33.89
CA CYS A 287 -11.86 11.66 32.65
C CYS A 287 -11.39 10.32 32.07
N HIS A 288 -12.13 9.25 32.35
CA HIS A 288 -11.75 7.89 31.97
C HIS A 288 -12.52 7.41 30.73
N SER A 289 -11.87 7.46 29.55
CA SER A 289 -12.47 6.97 28.29
C SER A 289 -11.84 5.67 27.79
N VAL A 290 -10.73 5.22 28.38
CA VAL A 290 -9.95 4.08 27.90
C VAL A 290 -10.31 2.84 28.71
N VAL A 291 -11.15 1.99 28.12
CA VAL A 291 -11.56 0.71 28.71
C VAL A 291 -11.14 -0.45 27.81
N GLN A 292 -11.11 -1.66 28.37
CA GLN A 292 -10.88 -2.89 27.62
C GLN A 292 -11.95 -3.11 26.55
N TRP A 293 -11.57 -3.67 25.41
CA TRP A 293 -12.47 -3.92 24.29
C TRP A 293 -13.66 -4.80 24.69
N SER A 294 -13.44 -5.77 25.58
CA SER A 294 -14.50 -6.64 26.14
C SER A 294 -15.62 -5.88 26.88
N LYS A 295 -15.39 -4.61 27.24
CA LYS A 295 -16.41 -3.72 27.84
C LYS A 295 -17.20 -2.92 26.80
N ILE A 296 -16.74 -2.91 25.55
CA ILE A 296 -17.32 -2.14 24.43
C ILE A 296 -18.05 -3.07 23.46
N VAL A 297 -17.48 -4.25 23.18
CA VAL A 297 -17.97 -5.24 22.22
C VAL A 297 -18.03 -6.61 22.90
N ASP A 298 -19.02 -7.43 22.53
CA ASP A 298 -19.14 -8.79 23.02
C ASP A 298 -18.12 -9.73 22.35
N ASN A 299 -17.40 -10.51 23.15
CA ASN A 299 -16.46 -11.55 22.69
C ASN A 299 -15.49 -11.09 21.56
N PRO A 300 -14.78 -9.95 21.71
CA PRO A 300 -13.83 -9.52 20.72
C PRO A 300 -12.61 -10.46 20.69
N PRO A 301 -11.89 -10.58 19.56
CA PRO A 301 -10.75 -11.48 19.43
C PRO A 301 -9.58 -11.11 20.38
N LEU A 302 -9.51 -9.85 20.79
CA LEU A 302 -8.47 -9.32 21.68
C LEU A 302 -9.16 -8.57 22.85
N PRO A 303 -9.67 -9.28 23.87
CA PRO A 303 -10.53 -8.69 24.91
C PRO A 303 -9.87 -7.60 25.74
N ASP A 304 -8.56 -7.69 25.96
CA ASP A 304 -7.80 -6.73 26.76
C ASP A 304 -7.29 -5.53 25.96
N LEU A 305 -7.52 -5.50 24.64
CA LEU A 305 -7.09 -4.39 23.80
C LEU A 305 -7.79 -3.10 24.23
N MET A 306 -7.04 -2.00 24.26
CA MET A 306 -7.53 -0.69 24.66
C MET A 306 -7.32 0.32 23.54
N PHE A 307 -8.31 1.17 23.31
CA PHE A 307 -8.30 2.18 22.25
C PHE A 307 -8.18 3.58 22.84
N LYS A 308 -7.26 4.38 22.31
CA LYS A 308 -6.94 5.71 22.83
C LYS A 308 -7.62 6.83 22.05
N SER A 309 -8.14 6.55 20.86
CA SER A 309 -8.82 7.51 19.99
C SER A 309 -10.04 6.91 19.29
N ILE A 310 -10.87 7.79 18.74
CA ILE A 310 -12.05 7.43 17.93
C ILE A 310 -11.60 6.59 16.73
N PHE A 311 -10.53 7.00 16.05
CA PHE A 311 -9.97 6.27 14.90
C PHE A 311 -9.59 4.83 15.25
N GLU A 312 -8.85 4.62 16.35
CA GLU A 312 -8.36 3.29 16.71
C GLU A 312 -9.50 2.30 16.96
N LEU A 313 -10.54 2.74 17.69
CA LEU A 313 -11.74 1.93 17.94
C LEU A 313 -12.53 1.72 16.64
N ALA A 314 -12.79 2.77 15.87
CA ALA A 314 -13.56 2.70 14.63
C ALA A 314 -12.92 1.75 13.60
N ARG A 315 -11.60 1.81 13.46
CA ARG A 315 -10.83 0.92 12.58
C ARG A 315 -10.95 -0.54 13.03
N ALA A 316 -10.75 -0.82 14.31
CA ALA A 316 -10.85 -2.18 14.84
C ALA A 316 -12.28 -2.75 14.68
N VAL A 317 -13.30 -1.94 14.92
CA VAL A 317 -14.72 -2.26 14.70
C VAL A 317 -15.01 -2.53 13.21
N THR A 318 -14.45 -1.72 12.31
CA THR A 318 -14.58 -1.91 10.85
C THR A 318 -13.99 -3.25 10.42
N ILE A 319 -12.75 -3.55 10.83
CA ILE A 319 -12.06 -4.81 10.54
C ILE A 319 -12.85 -5.99 11.12
N LEU A 320 -13.31 -5.87 12.36
CA LEU A 320 -14.09 -6.93 13.01
C LEU A 320 -15.40 -7.21 12.26
N ARG A 321 -15.98 -6.25 11.53
CA ARG A 321 -17.21 -6.44 10.75
C ARG A 321 -17.00 -7.02 9.35
N GLN A 322 -15.75 -7.17 8.89
CA GLN A 322 -15.47 -7.69 7.55
C GLN A 322 -15.86 -9.17 7.42
N THR A 323 -16.66 -9.52 6.42
CA THR A 323 -17.10 -10.90 6.15
C THR A 323 -16.22 -11.65 5.17
N HIS A 324 -15.47 -10.94 4.32
CA HIS A 324 -14.62 -11.56 3.30
C HIS A 324 -13.36 -12.22 3.89
N VAL A 325 -13.04 -11.90 5.15
CA VAL A 325 -11.85 -12.40 5.86
C VAL A 325 -12.24 -13.29 7.05
N PRO A 326 -11.53 -14.41 7.26
CA PRO A 326 -11.71 -15.26 8.44
C PRO A 326 -11.49 -14.52 9.77
N ALA A 327 -11.96 -15.09 10.88
CA ALA A 327 -11.88 -14.46 12.21
C ALA A 327 -10.43 -14.26 12.68
N GLU A 328 -9.58 -15.26 12.44
CA GLU A 328 -8.15 -15.23 12.74
C GLU A 328 -7.40 -14.12 11.97
N TRP A 329 -7.79 -13.86 10.72
CA TRP A 329 -7.20 -12.79 9.90
C TRP A 329 -7.62 -11.42 10.42
N ARG A 330 -8.91 -11.25 10.76
CA ARG A 330 -9.39 -10.01 11.38
C ARG A 330 -8.60 -9.70 12.64
N ALA A 331 -8.37 -10.68 13.51
CA ALA A 331 -7.58 -10.52 14.73
C ALA A 331 -6.15 -10.03 14.45
N ALA A 332 -5.46 -10.63 13.48
CA ALA A 332 -4.12 -10.19 13.08
C ALA A 332 -4.13 -8.76 12.52
N THR A 333 -5.09 -8.43 11.65
CA THR A 333 -5.23 -7.11 11.02
C THR A 333 -5.57 -6.00 12.03
N ILE A 334 -6.29 -6.33 13.10
CA ILE A 334 -6.56 -5.36 14.19
C ILE A 334 -5.25 -4.92 14.86
N VAL A 335 -4.26 -5.81 15.00
CA VAL A 335 -2.95 -5.46 15.60
C VAL A 335 -2.08 -4.67 14.61
N ASP A 336 -2.23 -4.94 13.32
CA ASP A 336 -1.53 -4.20 12.27
C ASP A 336 -2.06 -2.75 12.17
N GLN A 337 -1.24 -1.80 12.58
CA GLN A 337 -1.57 -0.37 12.53
C GLN A 337 -1.37 0.25 11.13
N SER A 338 -0.71 -0.45 10.21
CA SER A 338 -0.49 0.00 8.84
C SER A 338 -1.72 -0.22 7.95
N TYR A 339 -2.59 -1.16 8.32
CA TYR A 339 -3.84 -1.40 7.62
C TYR A 339 -4.89 -0.34 7.99
N ILE A 340 -5.08 0.63 7.10
CA ILE A 340 -6.01 1.76 7.26
C ILE A 340 -7.32 1.43 6.56
N THR A 341 -8.41 1.34 7.34
CA THR A 341 -9.79 1.19 6.86
C THR A 341 -10.73 1.85 7.84
N LEU A 342 -11.84 2.39 7.35
CA LEU A 342 -12.93 2.90 8.16
C LEU A 342 -14.25 2.62 7.44
N SER A 343 -15.34 2.78 8.17
CA SER A 343 -16.69 2.80 7.61
C SER A 343 -17.49 3.82 8.44
N ALA A 344 -18.38 4.60 7.82
CA ALA A 344 -19.21 5.62 8.47
C ALA A 344 -19.88 5.12 9.76
N SER A 345 -20.50 3.94 9.74
CA SER A 345 -21.23 3.40 10.89
C SER A 345 -20.31 2.93 12.02
N SER A 346 -19.15 2.32 11.70
CA SER A 346 -18.12 1.99 12.70
C SER A 346 -17.52 3.24 13.35
N LEU A 347 -17.32 4.29 12.55
CA LEU A 347 -16.85 5.57 13.05
C LEU A 347 -17.90 6.24 13.93
N GLY A 348 -19.17 6.20 13.52
CA GLY A 348 -20.30 6.70 14.30
C GLY A 348 -20.45 5.95 15.63
N PHE A 349 -20.26 4.63 15.63
CA PHE A 349 -20.23 3.81 16.84
C PHE A 349 -19.15 4.24 17.82
N ALA A 350 -17.92 4.45 17.32
CA ALA A 350 -16.82 4.94 18.14
C ALA A 350 -17.10 6.35 18.69
N ILE A 351 -17.66 7.25 17.86
CA ILE A 351 -18.09 8.60 18.30
C ILE A 351 -19.12 8.49 19.42
N SER A 352 -20.15 7.64 19.28
CA SER A 352 -21.15 7.43 20.33
C SER A 352 -20.50 6.97 21.64
N PHE A 353 -19.60 5.98 21.58
CA PHE A 353 -18.86 5.50 22.74
C PHE A 353 -18.07 6.62 23.42
N PHE A 354 -17.19 7.32 22.68
CA PHE A 354 -16.34 8.35 23.27
C PHE A 354 -17.17 9.54 23.75
N ARG A 355 -18.25 9.91 23.07
CA ARG A 355 -19.13 11.01 23.49
C ARG A 355 -19.81 10.72 24.83
N ALA A 356 -20.10 9.44 25.13
CA ALA A 356 -20.69 9.03 26.39
C ALA A 356 -19.67 8.85 27.52
N ASN A 357 -18.41 8.54 27.20
CA ASN A 357 -17.38 8.15 28.20
C ASN A 357 -16.22 9.16 28.33
N CYS A 358 -16.16 10.21 27.50
CA CYS A 358 -15.15 11.26 27.57
C CYS A 358 -15.80 12.61 27.81
N LEU A 359 -15.54 13.21 28.99
CA LEU A 359 -16.04 14.55 29.35
C LEU A 359 -15.62 15.62 28.34
N HIS A 360 -14.39 15.54 27.83
CA HIS A 360 -13.88 16.46 26.81
C HIS A 360 -14.74 16.39 25.54
N LEU A 361 -14.93 15.19 24.99
CA LEU A 361 -15.66 15.03 23.74
C LEU A 361 -17.15 15.34 23.93
N ALA A 362 -17.72 14.99 25.09
CA ALA A 362 -19.08 15.37 25.45
C ALA A 362 -19.27 16.90 25.48
N ALA A 363 -18.34 17.62 26.10
CA ALA A 363 -18.36 19.09 26.17
C ALA A 363 -18.21 19.72 24.78
N TYR A 364 -17.26 19.22 23.98
CA TYR A 364 -17.03 19.68 22.60
C TYR A 364 -18.29 19.50 21.74
N CYS A 365 -18.89 18.31 21.73
CA CYS A 365 -20.10 18.04 20.95
C CYS A 365 -21.29 18.92 21.39
N ARG A 366 -21.44 19.23 22.68
CA ARG A 366 -22.49 20.14 23.17
C ARG A 366 -22.29 21.56 22.66
N GLN A 367 -21.07 22.07 22.64
CA GLN A 367 -20.76 23.41 22.13
C GLN A 367 -20.99 23.50 20.62
N SER A 368 -20.66 22.45 19.87
CA SER A 368 -20.92 22.39 18.42
C SER A 368 -22.42 22.39 18.07
N LEU A 369 -23.29 21.89 18.95
CA LEU A 369 -24.75 21.90 18.74
C LEU A 369 -25.39 23.28 18.99
N VAL A 370 -24.76 24.13 19.81
CA VAL A 370 -25.28 25.46 20.16
C VAL A 370 -24.86 26.52 19.14
N SER A 371 -23.74 26.32 18.45
CA SER A 371 -23.26 27.19 17.36
C SER A 371 -24.01 26.91 16.05
N SER A 372 -25.27 27.34 15.96
CA SER A 372 -26.10 27.26 14.76
C SER A 372 -25.87 28.39 13.75
N SER A 373 -24.78 29.14 13.86
CA SER A 373 -24.35 30.02 12.78
C SER A 373 -23.65 29.19 11.71
N SER A 374 -23.91 29.53 10.45
CA SER A 374 -23.37 29.00 9.21
C SER A 374 -21.84 29.12 9.09
N SER A 375 -21.11 28.68 10.11
CA SER A 375 -19.68 28.50 10.07
C SER A 375 -19.44 27.26 9.22
N GLU A 376 -18.83 27.48 8.06
CA GLU A 376 -18.32 26.46 7.14
C GLU A 376 -17.94 25.20 7.93
N ARG A 377 -18.58 24.06 7.63
CA ARG A 377 -18.18 22.77 8.19
C ARG A 377 -16.69 22.64 7.93
N LEU A 378 -15.85 22.88 8.93
CA LEU A 378 -14.41 22.79 8.76
C LEU A 378 -14.15 21.36 8.28
N PRO A 379 -13.56 21.16 7.09
CA PRO A 379 -13.29 19.82 6.60
C PRO A 379 -12.47 19.11 7.66
N HIS A 380 -12.98 17.98 8.15
CA HIS A 380 -12.24 17.21 9.13
C HIS A 380 -10.88 16.86 8.51
N PRO A 381 -9.77 17.24 9.14
CA PRO A 381 -8.47 17.17 8.50
C PRO A 381 -8.08 15.72 8.20
N PRO A 382 -7.46 15.44 7.04
CA PRO A 382 -6.94 14.10 6.73
C PRO A 382 -5.88 13.71 7.74
N ARG A 383 -5.71 12.41 7.96
CA ARG A 383 -4.65 11.85 8.81
C ARG A 383 -3.35 11.73 8.02
N HIS A 384 -3.45 11.22 6.79
CA HIS A 384 -2.34 11.01 5.89
C HIS A 384 -2.64 11.51 4.47
N THR A 385 -1.59 11.80 3.70
CA THR A 385 -1.69 12.17 2.27
C THR A 385 -2.15 11.01 1.38
N GLU A 386 -2.13 9.80 1.93
CA GLU A 386 -2.52 8.56 1.26
C GLU A 386 -3.72 7.91 1.95
N ASP A 387 -4.51 8.69 2.72
CA ASP A 387 -5.75 8.16 3.28
C ASP A 387 -6.64 7.67 2.14
N PRO A 388 -7.12 6.41 2.19
CA PRO A 388 -7.86 5.83 1.08
C PRO A 388 -9.30 6.34 0.99
N PHE A 389 -9.72 7.27 1.86
CA PHE A 389 -11.09 7.76 1.99
C PHE A 389 -11.13 9.29 2.18
N GLU A 390 -12.23 9.91 1.77
CA GLU A 390 -12.50 11.33 2.04
C GLU A 390 -13.00 11.52 3.48
N LEU A 391 -12.06 11.70 4.40
CA LEU A 391 -12.34 11.70 5.84
C LEU A 391 -13.39 12.74 6.28
N ALA A 392 -13.44 13.90 5.64
CA ALA A 392 -14.43 14.93 5.96
C ALA A 392 -15.87 14.47 5.69
N SER A 393 -16.09 13.81 4.55
CA SER A 393 -17.39 13.22 4.19
C SER A 393 -17.74 12.09 5.16
N LEU A 394 -16.76 11.22 5.43
CA LEU A 394 -16.95 10.09 6.32
C LEU A 394 -17.34 10.49 7.75
N VAL A 395 -16.69 11.53 8.29
CA VAL A 395 -16.99 12.06 9.62
C VAL A 395 -18.38 12.70 9.65
N ALA A 396 -18.81 13.37 8.60
CA ALA A 396 -20.15 13.95 8.53
C ALA A 396 -21.24 12.86 8.60
N GLU A 397 -21.08 11.78 7.83
CA GLU A 397 -21.97 10.61 7.88
C GLU A 397 -21.95 9.94 9.26
N ALA A 398 -20.76 9.73 9.81
CA ALA A 398 -20.56 9.13 11.13
C ALA A 398 -21.20 9.95 12.26
N GLN A 399 -21.10 11.28 12.20
CA GLN A 399 -21.74 12.17 13.16
C GLN A 399 -23.27 12.02 13.12
N GLN A 400 -23.86 12.07 11.92
CA GLN A 400 -25.30 11.86 11.74
C GLN A 400 -25.72 10.50 12.30
N TRP A 401 -24.96 9.44 12.01
CA TRP A 401 -25.20 8.11 12.56
C TRP A 401 -25.12 8.09 14.09
N SER A 402 -24.12 8.73 14.70
CA SER A 402 -23.91 8.75 16.16
C SER A 402 -25.00 9.50 16.92
N TYR A 403 -25.64 10.51 16.31
CA TYR A 403 -26.77 11.21 16.89
C TYR A 403 -28.04 10.35 16.86
N ALA A 404 -28.25 9.60 15.77
CA ALA A 404 -29.36 8.66 15.66
C ALA A 404 -29.19 7.43 16.59
N HIS A 405 -27.96 7.09 16.96
CA HIS A 405 -27.64 5.90 17.77
C HIS A 405 -26.81 6.25 19.03
N PRO A 406 -27.45 6.79 20.09
CA PRO A 406 -26.77 7.07 21.36
C PRO A 406 -26.12 5.81 21.97
N TRP A 407 -25.01 6.00 22.69
CA TRP A 407 -24.28 4.91 23.31
C TRP A 407 -25.12 4.11 24.31
N LYS A 408 -25.04 2.78 24.19
CA LYS A 408 -25.52 1.79 25.15
C LYS A 408 -24.68 0.51 24.99
N GLN A 409 -24.57 -0.29 26.05
CA GLN A 409 -23.68 -1.47 26.10
C GLN A 409 -23.96 -2.51 25.01
N GLY A 410 -25.18 -2.55 24.45
CA GLY A 410 -25.56 -3.44 23.35
C GLY A 410 -25.51 -2.81 21.95
N LEU A 411 -25.08 -1.55 21.81
CA LEU A 411 -25.14 -0.82 20.54
C LEU A 411 -24.36 -1.52 19.42
N TRP A 412 -23.29 -2.24 19.78
CA TRP A 412 -22.50 -3.03 18.83
C TRP A 412 -23.36 -4.02 18.03
N ARG A 413 -24.40 -4.61 18.65
CA ARG A 413 -25.29 -5.59 18.00
C ARG A 413 -26.21 -4.96 16.95
N GLU A 414 -26.34 -3.64 16.95
CA GLU A 414 -27.14 -2.89 15.98
C GLU A 414 -26.34 -2.53 14.73
N LEU A 415 -25.01 -2.70 14.77
CA LEU A 415 -24.18 -2.48 13.59
C LEU A 415 -24.45 -3.56 12.54
N PRO A 416 -24.73 -3.19 11.28
CA PRO A 416 -24.94 -4.17 10.24
C PRO A 416 -23.64 -4.91 9.94
N ILE A 417 -23.75 -6.17 9.55
CA ILE A 417 -22.61 -6.90 9.00
C ILE A 417 -22.22 -6.25 7.67
N LEU A 418 -20.92 -5.99 7.46
CA LEU A 418 -20.44 -5.51 6.17
C LEU A 418 -20.49 -6.67 5.18
N LYS A 419 -21.28 -6.57 4.12
CA LYS A 419 -21.42 -7.65 3.13
C LYS A 419 -20.33 -7.59 2.07
N THR A 420 -20.04 -8.70 1.42
CA THR A 420 -19.22 -8.72 0.20
C THR A 420 -20.11 -8.50 -1.02
N LEU A 421 -19.80 -7.51 -1.85
CA LEU A 421 -20.44 -7.33 -3.16
C LEU A 421 -19.72 -8.19 -4.19
N ILE A 422 -20.47 -8.95 -5.00
CA ILE A 422 -19.92 -9.82 -6.04
C ILE A 422 -20.59 -9.44 -7.37
N LEU A 423 -19.79 -8.95 -8.32
CA LEU A 423 -20.23 -8.59 -9.66
C LEU A 423 -19.81 -9.71 -10.62
N LEU A 424 -20.77 -10.56 -10.97
CA LEU A 424 -20.61 -11.75 -11.78
C LEU A 424 -20.79 -11.43 -13.28
N PRO A 425 -20.05 -12.13 -14.16
CA PRO A 425 -20.14 -11.88 -15.59
C PRO A 425 -21.42 -12.50 -16.17
N SER A 426 -21.67 -12.23 -17.45
CA SER A 426 -22.81 -12.82 -18.16
C SER A 426 -22.72 -14.35 -18.18
N GLY A 427 -23.87 -15.02 -18.01
CA GLY A 427 -23.99 -16.48 -17.84
C GLY A 427 -24.35 -16.89 -16.41
N PHE A 428 -24.18 -16.00 -15.43
CA PHE A 428 -24.46 -16.30 -14.01
C PHE A 428 -25.79 -15.76 -13.50
N GLN A 429 -26.67 -15.23 -14.37
CA GLN A 429 -27.93 -14.60 -14.00
C GLN A 429 -28.81 -15.52 -13.14
N GLU A 430 -28.90 -16.80 -13.50
CA GLU A 430 -29.69 -17.80 -12.77
C GLU A 430 -29.04 -18.25 -11.45
N HIS A 431 -27.74 -17.97 -11.26
CA HIS A 431 -26.99 -18.35 -10.06
C HIS A 431 -26.86 -17.22 -9.03
N VAL A 432 -27.27 -15.99 -9.36
CA VAL A 432 -27.17 -14.82 -8.48
C VAL A 432 -27.84 -15.07 -7.12
N GLN A 433 -29.01 -15.70 -7.09
CA GLN A 433 -29.73 -15.99 -5.86
C GLN A 433 -29.00 -17.02 -4.98
N ASN A 434 -28.38 -18.04 -5.60
CA ASN A 434 -27.65 -19.09 -4.89
C ASN A 434 -26.32 -18.58 -4.31
N ILE A 435 -25.72 -17.57 -4.95
CA ILE A 435 -24.48 -16.94 -4.48
C ILE A 435 -24.79 -15.87 -3.43
N SER A 436 -25.95 -15.21 -3.49
CA SER A 436 -26.33 -14.21 -2.50
C SER A 436 -26.68 -14.85 -1.14
N SER A 437 -26.28 -14.20 -0.05
CA SER A 437 -26.53 -14.66 1.31
C SER A 437 -26.61 -13.49 2.30
N ALA A 438 -26.72 -13.79 3.60
CA ALA A 438 -26.63 -12.77 4.63
C ALA A 438 -25.28 -12.02 4.64
N ARG A 439 -24.20 -12.64 4.14
CA ARG A 439 -22.82 -12.11 4.17
C ARG A 439 -22.32 -11.59 2.83
N GLN A 440 -23.00 -11.89 1.73
CA GLN A 440 -22.60 -11.43 0.41
C GLN A 440 -23.81 -11.18 -0.48
N VAL A 441 -23.69 -10.25 -1.41
CA VAL A 441 -24.72 -9.93 -2.40
C VAL A 441 -24.09 -10.06 -3.77
N ALA A 442 -24.73 -10.84 -4.64
CA ALA A 442 -24.28 -10.98 -6.01
C ALA A 442 -25.18 -10.21 -6.97
N TYR A 443 -24.60 -9.68 -8.05
CA TYR A 443 -25.31 -9.18 -9.21
C TYR A 443 -24.61 -9.71 -10.46
N ALA A 444 -25.39 -10.08 -11.47
CA ALA A 444 -24.85 -10.40 -12.79
C ALA A 444 -24.93 -9.17 -13.69
N TYR A 445 -23.90 -8.96 -14.51
CA TYR A 445 -23.84 -7.88 -15.48
C TYR A 445 -23.24 -8.38 -16.79
N THR A 446 -23.71 -7.84 -17.91
CA THR A 446 -23.21 -8.20 -19.25
C THR A 446 -22.18 -7.20 -19.73
N THR A 447 -22.51 -5.91 -19.56
CA THR A 447 -21.65 -4.78 -19.90
C THR A 447 -21.46 -3.87 -18.69
N PRO A 448 -20.34 -3.10 -18.60
CA PRO A 448 -20.08 -2.25 -17.43
C PRO A 448 -21.20 -1.25 -17.14
N LYS A 449 -21.90 -0.79 -18.18
CA LYS A 449 -23.01 0.15 -18.09
C LYS A 449 -24.22 -0.40 -17.32
N GLU A 450 -24.34 -1.73 -17.19
CA GLU A 450 -25.40 -2.36 -16.41
C GLU A 450 -25.10 -2.35 -14.91
N ILE A 451 -23.85 -2.09 -14.49
CA ILE A 451 -23.50 -1.97 -13.08
C ILE A 451 -24.11 -0.68 -12.54
N ARG A 452 -25.14 -0.83 -11.71
CA ARG A 452 -25.95 0.29 -11.23
C ARG A 452 -25.36 0.92 -9.97
N ALA A 453 -25.57 2.22 -9.79
CA ALA A 453 -25.05 2.94 -8.62
C ALA A 453 -25.62 2.37 -7.30
N GLU A 454 -26.89 1.98 -7.31
CA GLU A 454 -27.58 1.39 -6.16
C GLU A 454 -26.96 0.06 -5.70
N TRP A 455 -26.29 -0.68 -6.58
CA TRP A 455 -25.59 -1.93 -6.18
C TRP A 455 -24.33 -1.65 -5.37
N LEU A 456 -23.76 -0.46 -5.55
CA LEU A 456 -22.57 0.02 -4.86
C LEU A 456 -22.92 0.92 -3.67
N ALA A 457 -24.20 1.23 -3.47
CA ALA A 457 -24.66 2.06 -2.36
C ALA A 457 -24.56 1.31 -1.03
N GLY A 458 -24.00 1.98 -0.02
CA GLY A 458 -23.82 1.43 1.33
C GLY A 458 -22.37 1.11 1.65
N GLU A 459 -22.17 0.43 2.79
CA GLU A 459 -20.85 0.04 3.28
C GLU A 459 -20.58 -1.43 2.95
N TRP A 460 -19.44 -1.70 2.31
CA TRP A 460 -19.08 -3.03 1.85
C TRP A 460 -17.83 -3.54 2.55
N SER A 461 -17.81 -4.85 2.79
CA SER A 461 -16.63 -5.53 3.30
C SER A 461 -15.55 -5.68 2.23
N ALA A 462 -15.98 -5.98 1.01
CA ALA A 462 -15.14 -6.07 -0.18
C ALA A 462 -16.03 -6.00 -1.43
N VAL A 463 -15.45 -5.59 -2.55
CA VAL A 463 -16.08 -5.68 -3.87
C VAL A 463 -15.25 -6.66 -4.72
N ILE A 464 -15.88 -7.75 -5.16
CA ILE A 464 -15.30 -8.75 -6.06
C ILE A 464 -15.89 -8.52 -7.44
N LEU A 465 -15.05 -8.06 -8.36
CA LEU A 465 -15.42 -7.86 -9.76
C LEU A 465 -14.81 -8.98 -10.61
N PHE A 466 -15.66 -9.76 -11.27
CA PHE A 466 -15.25 -10.65 -12.35
C PHE A 466 -15.24 -9.86 -13.66
N SER A 467 -14.27 -10.08 -14.55
CA SER A 467 -14.23 -9.40 -15.85
C SER A 467 -15.46 -9.72 -16.71
N SER A 468 -15.91 -8.75 -17.52
CA SER A 468 -17.04 -8.97 -18.41
C SER A 468 -16.73 -10.03 -19.46
N THR A 469 -17.72 -10.86 -19.80
CA THR A 469 -17.62 -11.87 -20.88
C THR A 469 -17.48 -11.22 -22.25
N TYR A 470 -17.94 -9.97 -22.39
CA TYR A 470 -17.86 -9.19 -23.61
C TYR A 470 -16.82 -8.08 -23.48
N TYR A 471 -16.17 -7.76 -24.60
CA TYR A 471 -15.27 -6.62 -24.67
C TYR A 471 -16.02 -5.31 -24.37
N ALA A 472 -15.45 -4.49 -23.50
CA ALA A 472 -15.92 -3.14 -23.25
C ALA A 472 -14.72 -2.17 -23.22
N PRO A 473 -14.77 -1.06 -23.98
CA PRO A 473 -13.66 -0.12 -24.05
C PRO A 473 -13.43 0.59 -22.71
N VAL A 474 -12.19 1.04 -22.47
CA VAL A 474 -11.76 1.68 -21.21
C VAL A 474 -12.70 2.81 -20.77
N LEU A 475 -13.17 3.64 -21.72
CA LEU A 475 -14.10 4.74 -21.43
C LEU A 475 -15.44 4.29 -20.85
N SER A 476 -15.88 3.06 -21.16
CA SER A 476 -17.11 2.50 -20.57
C SER A 476 -16.90 2.03 -19.13
N TRP A 477 -15.66 1.71 -18.75
CA TRP A 477 -15.29 1.27 -17.42
C TRP A 477 -14.96 2.42 -16.47
N GLN A 478 -14.45 3.55 -16.97
CA GLN A 478 -14.04 4.69 -16.14
C GLN A 478 -15.09 5.11 -15.08
N PRO A 479 -16.35 5.43 -15.44
CA PRO A 479 -17.34 5.84 -14.43
C PRO A 479 -17.72 4.72 -13.46
N ILE A 480 -17.56 3.46 -13.88
CA ILE A 480 -17.80 2.30 -13.03
C ILE A 480 -16.66 2.10 -12.03
N TRP A 481 -15.42 2.27 -12.47
CA TRP A 481 -14.25 2.23 -11.60
C TRP A 481 -14.29 3.34 -10.56
N GLU A 482 -14.65 4.56 -10.94
CA GLU A 482 -14.84 5.67 -9.98
C GLU A 482 -15.85 5.30 -8.89
N ARG A 483 -16.96 4.65 -9.26
CA ARG A 483 -17.99 4.20 -8.31
C ARG A 483 -17.53 3.02 -7.45
N ILE A 484 -16.85 2.03 -8.03
CA ILE A 484 -16.33 0.87 -7.30
C ILE A 484 -15.27 1.32 -6.30
N MET A 485 -14.31 2.14 -6.74
CA MET A 485 -13.30 2.71 -5.87
C MET A 485 -13.94 3.56 -4.79
N GLY A 486 -14.93 4.41 -5.14
CA GLY A 486 -15.69 5.19 -4.16
C GLY A 486 -16.49 4.35 -3.16
N ALA A 487 -16.91 3.14 -3.51
CA ALA A 487 -17.61 2.22 -2.59
C ALA A 487 -16.65 1.50 -1.64
N VAL A 488 -15.40 1.28 -2.05
CA VAL A 488 -14.34 0.67 -1.23
C VAL A 488 -13.62 1.72 -0.36
N ALA A 489 -13.55 2.96 -0.85
CA ALA A 489 -12.95 4.13 -0.24
C ALA A 489 -13.90 4.89 0.71
N ARG A 490 -15.01 4.28 1.13
CA ARG A 490 -15.97 4.85 2.09
C ARG A 490 -15.74 4.32 3.49
#